data_AF-A0A502XYP7-F1
#
_entry.id   AF-A0A502XYP7-F1
#
_cell.length_a   1.000
_cell.length_b   1.000
_cell.length_c   1.000
_cell.angle_alpha   90.00
_cell.angle_beta   90.00
_cell.angle_gamma   90.00
#
_symmetry.space_group_name_H-M   'P 1'
#
loop_
_entity.id
_entity.type
_entity.pdbx_description
1 polymer ?
#
loop_
_entity_poly.entity_id
_entity_poly.type
_entity_poly.pdbx_seq_one_letter_code
_entity_poly.pdbx_strand_id
1 'polypeptide(L)'
;MRQADGHVVKFTPRARLVLDNGESMLGAVLAGCGITFLPTWLVADSLRSGTLEMVLVDTLVENISVHAIWPVTRALTPKVRVVVDALVAHFSSPPWDAV
;
A
#
# COMPACT_ATOMS: atom_id res chain seq x y z
N MET A 1 -8.30 9.96 7.87
CA MET A 1 -9.64 9.36 7.78
C MET A 1 -10.65 10.44 7.46
N ARG A 2 -11.44 10.27 6.40
CA ARG A 2 -12.57 11.14 6.07
C ARG A 2 -13.73 10.83 7.00
N GLN A 3 -14.18 11.80 7.77
CA GLN A 3 -15.37 11.70 8.60
C GLN A 3 -16.65 11.91 7.77
N ALA A 4 -17.80 11.58 8.35
CA ALA A 4 -19.10 11.70 7.69
C ALA A 4 -19.45 13.15 7.29
N ASP A 5 -18.85 14.14 7.96
CA ASP A 5 -18.98 15.58 7.65
C ASP A 5 -18.05 16.04 6.50
N GLY A 6 -17.25 15.12 5.94
CA GLY A 6 -16.30 15.38 4.86
C GLY A 6 -14.91 15.83 5.33
N HIS A 7 -14.72 16.15 6.61
CA HIS A 7 -13.42 16.55 7.13
C HIS A 7 -12.45 15.37 7.22
N VAL A 8 -11.18 15.65 6.93
CA VAL A 8 -10.11 14.65 7.06
C VAL A 8 -9.41 14.86 8.39
N VAL A 9 -9.45 13.84 9.24
CA VAL A 9 -8.77 13.84 10.54
C VAL A 9 -7.66 12.79 10.57
N LYS A 10 -6.56 13.10 11.27
CA LYS A 10 -5.55 12.12 11.64
C LYS A 10 -6.10 11.27 12.78
N PHE A 11 -6.12 9.95 12.58
CA PHE A 11 -6.57 8.99 13.57
C PHE A 11 -5.44 8.02 13.89
N THR A 12 -5.04 7.96 15.16
CA THR A 12 -4.04 6.99 15.64
C THR A 12 -4.76 6.01 16.56
N PRO A 13 -5.06 4.77 16.12
CA PRO A 13 -5.70 3.78 16.97
C PRO A 13 -4.78 3.35 18.11
N ARG A 14 -5.37 2.95 19.24
CA ARG A 14 -4.62 2.27 20.32
C ARG A 14 -4.22 0.89 19.83
N ALA A 15 -2.95 0.72 19.45
CA ALA A 15 -2.42 -0.56 19.00
C ALA A 15 -2.30 -1.57 20.15
N ARG A 16 -2.76 -2.81 19.91
CA ARG A 16 -2.56 -3.96 20.80
C ARG A 16 -1.32 -4.78 20.43
N LEU A 17 -0.94 -4.72 19.16
CA LEU A 17 0.21 -5.39 18.57
C LEU A 17 0.90 -4.37 17.67
N VAL A 18 2.22 -4.25 17.82
CA VAL A 18 3.06 -3.35 17.01
C VAL A 18 4.13 -4.21 16.36
N LEU A 19 4.21 -4.12 15.04
CA LEU A 19 5.13 -4.88 14.19
C LEU A 19 5.82 -3.90 13.25
N ASP A 20 7.03 -4.23 12.83
CA ASP A 20 7.91 -3.34 12.06
C ASP A 20 7.96 -3.65 10.56
N ASN A 21 7.26 -4.70 10.11
CA ASN A 21 7.24 -5.11 8.72
C ASN A 21 5.85 -5.63 8.27
N GLY A 22 5.57 -5.46 6.97
CA GLY A 22 4.27 -5.79 6.39
C GLY A 22 3.93 -7.28 6.41
N GLU A 23 4.90 -8.16 6.21
CA GLU A 23 4.67 -9.63 6.19
C GLU A 23 4.22 -10.15 7.55
N SER A 24 4.84 -9.66 8.63
CA SER A 24 4.44 -10.00 9.99
C SER A 24 3.05 -9.44 10.30
N MET A 25 2.75 -8.22 9.84
CA MET A 25 1.41 -7.64 9.96
C MET A 25 0.35 -8.43 9.20
N LEU A 26 0.68 -8.94 8.00
CA LEU A 26 -0.19 -9.83 7.22
C LEU A 26 -0.46 -11.13 7.98
N GLY A 27 0.59 -11.78 8.50
CA GLY A 27 0.43 -12.99 9.30
C GLY A 27 -0.46 -12.78 10.53
N ALA A 28 -0.31 -11.63 11.21
CA ALA A 28 -1.13 -11.29 12.38
C ALA A 28 -2.61 -11.08 12.03
N VAL A 29 -2.93 -10.38 10.92
CA VAL A 29 -4.33 -10.20 10.51
C VAL A 29 -4.97 -11.52 10.07
N LEU A 30 -4.23 -12.37 9.35
CA LEU A 30 -4.70 -13.71 8.96
C LEU A 30 -4.92 -14.63 10.17
N ALA A 31 -4.19 -14.43 11.26
CA ALA A 31 -4.39 -15.13 12.53
C ALA A 31 -5.53 -14.54 13.38
N GLY A 32 -6.26 -13.53 12.89
CA GLY A 32 -7.39 -12.91 13.59
C GLY A 32 -6.98 -11.91 14.69
N CYS A 33 -5.76 -11.36 14.64
CA CYS A 33 -5.28 -10.43 15.66
C CYS A 33 -5.84 -8.99 15.54
N GLY A 34 -6.69 -8.70 14.56
CA GLY A 34 -7.37 -7.40 14.41
C GLY A 34 -7.49 -6.94 12.96
N ILE A 35 -7.36 -5.62 12.75
CA ILE A 35 -7.33 -4.98 11.43
C ILE A 35 -5.93 -4.42 11.16
N THR A 36 -5.54 -4.33 9.89
CA THR A 36 -4.24 -3.77 9.48
C THR A 36 -4.41 -2.82 8.29
N PHE A 37 -3.39 -2.01 8.03
CA PHE A 37 -3.30 -1.16 6.86
C PHE A 37 -2.05 -1.56 6.08
N LEU A 38 -2.24 -2.26 4.96
CA LEU A 38 -1.18 -2.80 4.14
C LEU A 38 -1.39 -2.45 2.66
N PRO A 39 -0.32 -2.36 1.86
CA PRO A 39 -0.44 -2.20 0.42
C PRO A 39 -1.19 -3.36 -0.22
N THR A 40 -1.99 -3.07 -1.25
CA THR A 40 -2.84 -4.07 -1.91
C THR A 40 -2.04 -5.21 -2.55
N TRP A 41 -0.85 -4.94 -3.09
CA TRP A 41 0.03 -5.98 -3.64
C TRP A 41 0.39 -7.08 -2.65
N LEU A 42 0.50 -6.74 -1.36
CA LEU A 42 0.86 -7.69 -0.31
C LEU A 42 -0.33 -8.56 0.11
N VAL A 43 -1.55 -8.01 0.07
CA VAL A 43 -2.78 -8.68 0.52
C VAL A 43 -3.59 -9.29 -0.62
N ALA A 44 -3.19 -9.10 -1.88
CA ALA A 44 -4.00 -9.38 -3.06
C ALA A 44 -4.53 -10.83 -3.11
N ASP A 45 -3.68 -11.82 -2.82
CA ASP A 45 -4.11 -13.24 -2.79
C ASP A 45 -5.09 -13.52 -1.66
N SER A 46 -4.90 -12.86 -0.51
CA SER A 46 -5.79 -13.03 0.65
C SER A 46 -7.15 -12.38 0.41
N LEU A 47 -7.19 -11.24 -0.28
CA LEU A 47 -8.43 -10.61 -0.73
C LEU A 47 -9.14 -11.46 -1.79
N ARG A 48 -8.42 -11.96 -2.81
CA ARG A 48 -8.98 -12.85 -3.85
C ARG A 48 -9.55 -14.14 -3.30
N SER A 49 -8.90 -14.71 -2.28
CA SER A 49 -9.38 -15.94 -1.62
C SER A 49 -10.50 -15.71 -0.61
N GLY A 50 -10.82 -14.46 -0.27
CA GLY A 50 -11.80 -14.12 0.76
C GLY A 50 -11.32 -14.39 2.19
N THR A 51 -10.03 -14.66 2.39
CA THR A 51 -9.44 -14.81 3.73
C THR A 51 -9.21 -13.46 4.41
N LEU A 52 -9.17 -12.38 3.63
CA LEU A 52 -9.23 -11.00 4.09
C LEU A 52 -10.36 -10.24 3.39
N GLU A 53 -10.89 -9.24 4.09
CA GLU A 53 -11.89 -8.32 3.58
C GLU A 53 -11.41 -6.88 3.81
N MET A 54 -11.65 -6.00 2.83
CA MET A 54 -11.37 -4.57 2.97
C MET A 54 -12.44 -3.90 3.82
N VAL A 55 -12.03 -3.12 4.80
CA VAL A 55 -12.91 -2.32 5.66
C VAL A 55 -12.56 -0.84 5.55
N LEU A 56 -13.50 0.04 5.88
CA LEU A 56 -13.29 1.50 5.92
C LEU A 56 -12.89 2.11 4.56
N VAL A 57 -13.31 1.48 3.45
CA VAL A 57 -12.96 1.87 2.08
C VAL A 57 -13.31 3.33 1.78
N ASP A 58 -14.47 3.81 2.24
CA ASP A 58 -14.93 5.19 2.02
C ASP A 58 -14.24 6.23 2.92
N THR A 59 -13.54 5.76 3.96
CA THR A 59 -12.92 6.60 4.99
C THR A 59 -11.43 6.81 4.73
N LEU A 60 -10.80 5.94 3.94
CA LEU A 60 -9.39 6.04 3.57
C LEU A 60 -9.22 7.13 2.51
N VAL A 61 -8.27 8.04 2.74
CA VAL A 61 -8.10 9.27 1.94
C VAL A 61 -6.82 9.24 1.12
N GLU A 62 -6.01 8.20 1.25
CA GLU A 62 -4.62 8.27 0.80
C GLU A 62 -4.22 7.04 -0.01
N ASN A 63 -3.87 7.28 -1.27
CA ASN A 63 -3.05 6.37 -2.05
C ASN A 63 -1.59 6.67 -1.70
N ILE A 64 -0.88 5.67 -1.19
CA ILE A 64 0.55 5.77 -0.95
C ILE A 64 1.26 5.71 -2.30
N SER A 65 1.92 6.80 -2.68
CA SER A 65 2.72 6.86 -3.90
C SER A 65 4.01 6.04 -3.75
N VAL A 66 4.33 5.24 -4.77
CA VAL A 66 5.62 4.56 -4.89
C VAL A 66 6.52 5.42 -5.78
N HIS A 67 7.74 5.68 -5.31
CA HIS A 67 8.71 6.55 -6.00
C HIS A 67 9.97 5.78 -6.38
N ALA A 68 10.42 5.94 -7.62
CA ALA A 68 11.78 5.59 -8.02
C ALA A 68 12.72 6.75 -7.66
N ILE A 69 13.78 6.47 -6.91
CA ILE A 69 14.76 7.47 -6.47
C ILE A 69 16.16 7.11 -6.97
N TRP A 70 16.96 8.11 -7.32
CA TRP A 70 18.34 7.96 -7.75
C TRP A 70 19.18 9.18 -7.32
N PRO A 71 20.51 9.06 -7.22
CA PRO A 71 21.37 10.19 -6.88
C PRO A 71 21.23 11.33 -7.89
N VAL A 72 21.25 12.56 -7.38
CA VAL A 72 21.29 13.76 -8.24
C VAL A 72 22.63 13.78 -8.99
N THR A 73 22.58 13.74 -10.32
CA THR A 73 23.74 13.82 -11.20
C THR A 73 23.57 14.94 -12.22
N ARG A 74 24.67 15.45 -12.80
CA ARG A 74 24.64 16.50 -13.83
C ARG A 74 23.82 16.11 -15.07
N ALA A 75 23.82 14.82 -15.40
CA ALA A 75 23.00 14.24 -16.46
C ALA A 75 22.49 12.87 -16.01
N LEU A 76 21.24 12.56 -16.36
CA LEU A 76 20.65 11.24 -16.13
C LEU A 76 21.32 10.23 -17.06
N THR A 77 21.83 9.13 -16.52
CA THR A 77 22.44 8.09 -17.36
C THR A 77 21.35 7.37 -18.18
N PRO A 78 21.60 7.01 -19.46
CA PRO A 78 20.62 6.31 -20.28
C PRO A 78 20.12 5.00 -19.67
N LYS A 79 21.00 4.26 -18.97
CA LYS A 79 20.63 3.02 -18.28
C LYS A 79 19.59 3.25 -17.18
N VAL A 80 19.76 4.30 -16.36
CA VAL A 80 18.76 4.65 -15.33
C VAL A 80 17.45 5.05 -15.98
N ARG A 81 17.50 5.88 -17.04
CA ARG A 81 16.30 6.29 -17.76
C ARG A 81 15.49 5.10 -18.28
N VAL A 82 16.15 4.16 -18.97
CA VAL A 82 15.50 2.96 -19.52
C VAL A 82 14.86 2.11 -18.42
N VAL A 83 15.53 1.93 -17.28
CA VAL A 83 14.97 1.17 -16.15
C VAL A 83 13.76 1.88 -15.54
N VAL A 84 13.85 3.19 -15.30
CA VAL A 84 12.73 3.97 -14.73
C VAL A 84 11.53 3.96 -15.67
N ASP A 85 11.73 4.17 -16.97
CA ASP A 85 10.65 4.12 -17.95
C ASP A 85 9.96 2.75 -17.97
N ALA A 86 10.74 1.65 -17.88
CA ALA A 86 10.20 0.30 -17.81
C ALA A 86 9.39 0.04 -16.53
N LEU A 87 9.88 0.50 -15.37
CA LEU A 87 9.17 0.39 -14.09
C LEU A 87 7.86 1.19 -14.13
N VAL A 88 7.88 2.43 -14.62
CA VAL A 88 6.68 3.25 -14.75
C VAL A 88 5.67 2.56 -15.65
N ALA A 89 6.08 2.09 -16.83
CA ALA A 89 5.20 1.37 -17.75
C ALA A 89 4.56 0.13 -17.12
N HIS A 90 5.32 -0.65 -16.35
CA HIS A 90 4.84 -1.88 -15.72
C HIS A 90 3.88 -1.60 -14.55
N PHE A 91 4.13 -0.57 -13.74
CA PHE A 91 3.35 -0.29 -12.52
C PHE A 91 2.26 0.78 -12.69
N SER A 92 2.08 1.33 -13.89
CA SER A 92 1.00 2.30 -14.20
C SER A 92 -0.40 1.70 -14.07
N SER A 93 -0.52 0.39 -14.23
CA SER A 93 -1.74 -0.37 -14.00
C SER A 93 -1.38 -1.56 -13.10
N PRO A 94 -1.58 -1.43 -11.78
CA PRO A 94 -1.13 -2.45 -10.84
C PRO A 94 -1.84 -3.79 -11.10
N PRO A 95 -1.12 -4.86 -11.46
CA PRO A 95 -1.74 -6.13 -11.87
C PRO A 95 -2.47 -6.84 -10.73
N TRP A 96 -2.17 -6.48 -9.47
CA TRP A 96 -2.78 -7.06 -8.28
C TRP A 96 -4.11 -6.41 -7.89
N ASP A 97 -4.41 -5.20 -8.39
CA ASP A 97 -5.68 -4.49 -8.16
C ASP A 97 -6.74 -4.85 -9.22
N ALA A 98 -6.40 -5.68 -10.20
CA ALA A 98 -7.33 -6.22 -11.17
C ALA A 98 -8.16 -7.36 -10.53
N VAL A 99 -9.21 -6.99 -9.81
CA VAL A 99 -10.27 -7.89 -9.32
C VAL A 99 -11.63 -7.34 -9.71
#